data_AF-A0A3D5Q885-F1
#
_entry.id   AF-A0A3D5Q885-F1
#
_cell.length_a   1.000
_cell.length_b   1.000
_cell.length_c   1.000
_cell.angle_alpha   90.00
_cell.angle_beta   90.00
_cell.angle_gamma   90.00
#
_symmetry.space_group_name_H-M   'P 1'
#
loop_
_entity.id
_entity.type
_entity.pdbx_description
1 polymer ?
#
loop_
_entity_poly.entity_id
_entity_poly.type
_entity_poly.pdbx_seq_one_letter_code
_entity_poly.pdbx_strand_id
1 'polypeptide(L)'
;MCQATREILWQPAEDWVRDRSGAVRLVCRVGAGQATYHRFDSTRRVHLINYGARMIAAKQTAESAEGWLSTREIRQRGYFDGEVSPLNLLAHTCCHEFAHLLQQ
;
A
#
# COMPACT_ATOMS: atom_id res chain seq x y z
N MET A 1 -6.50 -6.38 -2.57
CA MET A 1 -5.36 -5.45 -2.43
C MET A 1 -4.46 -5.47 -3.66
N CYS A 2 -3.73 -6.56 -3.97
CA CYS A 2 -2.86 -6.61 -5.16
C CYS A 2 -3.54 -6.18 -6.47
N GLN A 3 -4.80 -6.57 -6.67
CA GLN A 3 -5.57 -6.18 -7.85
C GLN A 3 -5.91 -4.68 -7.80
N ALA A 4 -6.55 -4.20 -6.72
CA ALA A 4 -6.87 -2.79 -6.52
C ALA A 4 -5.64 -1.86 -6.70
N THR A 5 -4.48 -2.22 -6.17
CA THR A 5 -3.24 -1.44 -6.38
C THR A 5 -2.84 -1.39 -7.85
N ARG A 6 -3.00 -2.48 -8.60
CA ARG A 6 -2.66 -2.52 -10.02
C ARG A 6 -3.64 -1.70 -10.85
N GLU A 7 -4.93 -1.88 -10.63
CA GLU A 7 -5.99 -1.30 -11.47
C GLU A 7 -6.29 0.16 -11.11
N ILE A 8 -6.29 0.50 -9.83
CA ILE A 8 -6.74 1.81 -9.36
C ILE A 8 -5.56 2.77 -9.16
N LEU A 9 -4.40 2.27 -8.70
CA LEU A 9 -3.25 3.12 -8.37
C LEU A 9 -2.18 3.11 -9.47
N TRP A 10 -1.77 1.93 -9.93
CA TRP A 10 -0.68 1.78 -10.88
C TRP A 10 -1.06 2.16 -12.30
N GLN A 11 -2.12 1.58 -12.86
CA GLN A 11 -2.50 1.82 -14.26
C GLN A 11 -2.62 3.32 -14.61
N PRO A 12 -3.25 4.18 -13.78
CA PRO A 12 -3.31 5.61 -14.08
C PRO A 12 -1.99 6.36 -13.91
N ALA A 13 -1.04 5.82 -13.12
CA ALA A 13 0.22 6.47 -12.78
C ALA A 13 1.43 5.90 -13.54
N GLU A 14 1.26 4.82 -14.31
CA GLU A 14 2.36 4.05 -14.91
C GLU A 14 3.30 4.94 -15.75
N ASP A 15 2.75 5.75 -16.64
CA ASP A 15 3.54 6.62 -17.51
C ASP A 15 4.32 7.66 -16.70
N TRP A 16 3.67 8.31 -15.73
CA TRP A 16 4.31 9.27 -14.83
C TRP A 16 5.46 8.63 -14.03
N VAL A 17 5.26 7.42 -13.53
CA VAL A 17 6.29 6.70 -12.76
C VAL A 17 7.44 6.28 -13.65
N ARG A 18 7.16 5.80 -14.87
CA ARG A 18 8.16 5.43 -15.87
C ARG A 18 9.07 6.61 -16.21
N ASP A 19 8.49 7.79 -16.42
CA ASP A 19 9.26 8.99 -16.76
C ASP A 19 10.18 9.45 -15.63
N ARG A 20 9.75 9.29 -14.38
CA ARG A 20 10.49 9.78 -13.20
C ARG A 20 11.51 8.80 -12.63
N SER A 21 11.10 7.55 -12.43
CA SER A 21 11.90 6.51 -11.76
C SER A 21 12.63 5.61 -12.75
N GLY A 22 12.17 5.60 -14.01
CA GLY A 22 12.61 4.65 -15.00
C GLY A 22 12.24 3.20 -14.69
N ALA A 23 11.37 2.96 -13.69
CA ALA A 23 10.83 1.63 -13.44
C ALA A 23 9.98 1.16 -14.62
N VAL A 24 10.06 -0.13 -14.94
CA VAL A 24 9.34 -0.68 -16.12
C VAL A 24 8.03 -1.37 -15.75
N ARG A 25 7.78 -1.67 -14.47
CA ARG A 25 6.52 -2.27 -13.98
C ARG A 25 6.42 -2.29 -12.46
N LEU A 26 5.19 -2.47 -11.98
CA LEU A 26 4.87 -2.81 -10.59
C LEU A 26 4.51 -4.30 -10.45
N VAL A 27 5.08 -4.96 -9.45
CA VAL A 27 4.70 -6.31 -9.01
C VAL A 27 4.05 -6.22 -7.63
N CYS A 28 2.85 -6.76 -7.50
CA CYS A 28 2.18 -6.91 -6.21
C CYS A 28 2.08 -8.40 -5.86
N ARG A 29 2.45 -8.78 -4.65
CA ARG A 29 2.32 -10.17 -4.16
C ARG A 29 1.78 -10.23 -2.73
N VAL A 30 1.34 -11.42 -2.33
CA VAL A 30 0.95 -11.72 -0.96
C VAL A 30 2.04 -12.56 -0.31
N GLY A 31 2.49 -12.15 0.87
CA GLY A 31 3.41 -12.93 1.71
C GLY A 31 2.74 -13.35 3.02
N ALA A 32 3.22 -14.42 3.65
CA ALA A 32 2.64 -14.93 4.90
C ALA A 32 2.99 -14.11 6.17
N GLY A 33 3.80 -13.06 6.04
CA GLY A 33 4.37 -12.31 7.16
C GLY A 33 3.43 -11.26 7.80
N GLN A 34 3.95 -10.63 8.85
CA GLN A 34 3.32 -9.51 9.57
C GLN A 34 3.79 -8.13 9.07
N ALA A 35 4.47 -8.07 7.93
CA ALA A 35 4.90 -6.82 7.31
C ALA A 35 4.30 -6.68 5.92
N THR A 36 3.82 -5.48 5.64
CA THR A 36 3.58 -4.98 4.29
C THR A 36 4.69 -3.98 3.99
N TYR A 37 5.25 -4.02 2.79
CA TYR A 37 6.34 -3.12 2.42
C TYR A 37 6.46 -2.95 0.90
N HIS A 38 7.04 -1.81 0.53
CA HIS A 38 7.57 -1.52 -0.80
C HIS A 38 9.08 -1.82 -0.87
N ARG A 39 9.55 -2.24 -2.05
CA ARG A 39 10.97 -2.28 -2.41
C ARG A 39 11.14 -1.99 -3.89
N PHE A 40 12.19 -1.26 -4.25
CA PHE A 40 12.66 -1.15 -5.64
C PHE A 40 13.80 -2.13 -5.92
N ASP A 41 13.66 -2.95 -6.95
CA ASP A 41 14.74 -3.76 -7.52
C ASP A 41 15.39 -2.97 -8.66
N SER A 42 16.55 -2.38 -8.39
CA SER A 42 17.28 -1.54 -9.36
C SER A 42 17.85 -2.34 -10.52
N THR A 43 18.19 -3.61 -10.32
CA THR A 43 18.75 -4.47 -11.38
C THR A 43 17.69 -4.77 -12.43
N ARG A 44 16.46 -5.04 -11.99
CA ARG A 44 15.33 -5.34 -12.88
C ARG A 44 14.49 -4.11 -13.22
N ARG A 45 14.73 -2.99 -12.54
CA ARG A 45 13.93 -1.74 -12.58
C ARG A 45 12.46 -2.02 -12.29
N VAL A 46 12.19 -2.80 -11.24
CA VAL A 46 10.83 -3.21 -10.86
C VAL A 46 10.51 -2.72 -9.46
N HIS A 47 9.33 -2.12 -9.29
CA HIS A 47 8.77 -1.92 -7.96
C HIS A 47 8.06 -3.18 -7.49
N LEU A 48 8.28 -3.55 -6.23
CA LEU A 48 7.61 -4.65 -5.56
C LEU A 48 6.83 -4.09 -4.36
N ILE A 49 5.55 -4.41 -4.29
CA ILE A 49 4.75 -4.28 -3.07
C ILE A 49 4.41 -5.68 -2.57
N ASN A 50 4.80 -5.98 -1.32
CA ASN A 50 4.48 -7.22 -0.64
C ASN A 50 3.40 -6.96 0.41
N TYR A 51 2.23 -7.56 0.25
CA TYR A 51 1.14 -7.52 1.22
C TYR A 51 1.24 -8.66 2.22
N GLY A 52 1.44 -8.35 3.51
CA GLY A 52 1.54 -9.35 4.58
C GLY A 52 0.18 -9.87 5.03
N ALA A 53 -0.11 -11.15 4.78
CA ALA A 53 -1.41 -11.75 5.11
C ALA A 53 -1.73 -11.69 6.62
N ARG A 54 -0.74 -11.91 7.50
CA ARG A 54 -0.96 -11.83 8.96
C ARG A 54 -1.14 -10.38 9.43
N MET A 55 -0.51 -9.42 8.75
CA MET A 55 -0.71 -7.99 9.02
C MET A 55 -2.13 -7.55 8.64
N ILE A 56 -2.60 -7.99 7.48
CA ILE A 56 -3.96 -7.74 7.02
C ILE A 56 -5.00 -8.37 7.95
N ALA A 57 -4.79 -9.62 8.36
CA ALA A 57 -5.67 -10.29 9.31
C ALA A 57 -5.73 -9.55 10.65
N ALA A 58 -4.60 -9.04 11.14
CA ALA A 58 -4.59 -8.23 12.36
C ALA A 58 -5.42 -6.94 12.18
N LYS A 59 -5.30 -6.23 11.04
CA LYS A 59 -6.12 -5.03 10.76
C LYS A 59 -7.63 -5.28 10.71
N GLN A 60 -8.07 -6.52 10.55
CA GLN A 60 -9.50 -6.86 10.58
C GLN A 60 -10.03 -7.04 12.01
N THR A 61 -9.18 -7.15 13.03
CA THR A 61 -9.60 -7.25 14.42
C THR A 61 -9.65 -5.86 15.06
N ALA A 62 -10.80 -5.54 15.68
CA ALA A 62 -11.07 -4.22 16.27
C ALA A 62 -10.06 -3.86 17.37
N GLU A 63 -9.64 -4.83 18.19
CA GLU A 63 -8.69 -4.63 19.29
C GLU A 63 -7.30 -4.19 18.82
N SER A 64 -6.88 -4.54 17.61
CA SER A 64 -5.57 -4.13 17.10
C SER A 64 -5.61 -2.81 16.34
N ALA A 65 -6.78 -2.39 15.84
CA ALA A 65 -6.94 -1.29 14.90
C ALA A 65 -6.36 0.03 15.43
N GLU A 66 -6.52 0.35 16.72
CA GLU A 66 -6.12 1.65 17.27
C GLU A 66 -4.60 1.89 17.29
N GLY A 67 -3.80 0.81 17.40
CA GLY A 67 -2.35 0.91 17.48
C GLY A 67 -1.66 1.13 16.12
N TRP A 68 -2.38 1.01 15.00
CA TRP A 68 -1.78 1.11 13.68
C TRP A 68 -1.55 2.56 13.26
N LEU A 69 -0.39 2.81 12.63
CA LEU A 69 -0.08 4.07 11.95
C LEU A 69 -1.22 4.48 11.00
N SER A 70 -1.78 3.53 10.24
CA SER A 70 -2.89 3.80 9.30
C SER A 70 -4.12 4.36 9.98
N THR A 71 -4.45 3.90 11.19
CA THR A 71 -5.60 4.41 11.97
C THR A 71 -5.37 5.83 12.43
N ARG A 72 -4.15 6.12 12.91
CA ARG A 72 -3.75 7.47 13.28
C ARG A 72 -3.82 8.41 12.07
N GLU A 73 -3.30 8.00 10.93
CA GLU A 73 -3.30 8.80 9.70
C GLU A 73 -4.72 9.06 9.18
N ILE A 74 -5.60 8.04 9.17
CA ILE A 74 -7.01 8.18 8.81
C ILE A 74 -7.68 9.26 9.66
N ARG A 75 -7.58 9.15 10.99
CA ARG A 75 -8.22 10.09 11.93
C ARG A 75 -7.61 11.50 11.85
N GLN A 76 -6.28 11.61 11.90
CA GLN A 76 -5.60 12.90 12.02
C GLN A 76 -5.59 13.69 10.72
N ARG A 77 -5.52 13.02 9.56
CA ARG A 77 -5.48 13.67 8.25
C ARG A 77 -6.85 13.74 7.57
N GLY A 78 -7.88 13.20 8.21
CA GLY A 78 -9.25 13.17 7.67
C GLY A 78 -9.39 12.30 6.43
N TYR A 79 -8.52 11.29 6.22
CA TYR A 79 -8.72 10.36 5.11
C TYR A 79 -10.00 9.56 5.33
N PHE A 80 -10.79 9.36 4.27
CA PHE A 80 -12.09 8.69 4.35
C PHE A 80 -13.00 9.32 5.42
N ASP A 81 -13.01 10.67 5.50
CA ASP A 81 -13.75 11.45 6.50
C ASP A 81 -13.41 11.09 7.97
N GLY A 82 -12.23 10.50 8.20
CA GLY A 82 -11.79 10.03 9.51
C GLY A 82 -12.40 8.69 9.94
N GLU A 83 -13.17 8.03 9.06
CA GLU A 83 -13.84 6.77 9.37
C GLU A 83 -12.84 5.60 9.39
N VAL A 84 -12.69 4.97 10.56
CA VAL A 84 -11.86 3.78 10.72
C VAL A 84 -12.72 2.53 10.53
N SER A 85 -12.64 1.95 9.34
CA SER A 85 -13.25 0.67 8.99
C SER A 85 -12.20 -0.30 8.44
N PRO A 86 -12.44 -1.63 8.44
CA PRO A 86 -11.54 -2.58 7.80
C PRO A 86 -11.27 -2.22 6.33
N LEU A 87 -12.28 -1.76 5.60
CA LEU A 87 -12.12 -1.34 4.21
C LEU A 87 -11.16 -0.15 4.08
N ASN A 88 -11.38 0.90 4.88
CA ASN A 88 -10.56 2.10 4.85
C ASN A 88 -9.12 1.81 5.30
N LEU A 89 -8.92 0.90 6.25
CA LEU A 89 -7.59 0.44 6.66
C LEU A 89 -6.84 -0.26 5.52
N LEU A 90 -7.53 -1.12 4.75
CA LEU A 90 -6.91 -1.81 3.61
C LEU A 90 -6.67 -0.86 2.44
N ALA A 91 -7.61 0.04 2.15
CA ALA A 91 -7.44 1.09 1.14
C ALA A 91 -6.25 1.99 1.48
N HIS A 92 -6.18 2.49 2.72
CA HIS A 92 -5.06 3.25 3.24
C HIS A 92 -3.74 2.48 3.10
N THR A 93 -3.73 1.19 3.43
CA THR A 93 -2.52 0.35 3.31
C THR A 93 -2.05 0.28 1.86
N CYS A 94 -2.96 0.11 0.89
CA CYS A 94 -2.61 0.16 -0.53
C CYS A 94 -1.98 1.52 -0.92
N CYS A 95 -2.60 2.63 -0.50
CA CYS A 95 -2.10 3.97 -0.80
C CYS A 95 -0.75 4.26 -0.15
N HIS A 96 -0.55 3.84 1.10
CA HIS A 96 0.70 4.04 1.85
C HIS A 96 1.87 3.34 1.16
N GLU A 97 1.72 2.06 0.81
CA GLU A 97 2.79 1.32 0.14
C GLU A 97 3.07 1.83 -1.28
N PHE A 98 2.02 2.31 -1.95
CA PHE A 98 2.16 2.92 -3.25
C PHE A 98 2.85 4.30 -3.17
N ALA A 99 2.62 5.07 -2.10
CA ALA A 99 3.26 6.37 -1.91
C ALA A 99 4.79 6.25 -1.80
N HIS A 100 5.32 5.16 -1.22
CA HIS A 100 6.77 4.89 -1.18
C HIS A 100 7.40 4.78 -2.57
N LEU A 101 6.62 4.44 -3.60
CA LEU A 101 7.08 4.46 -4.99
C LEU A 101 7.19 5.90 -5.52
N LEU A 102 6.31 6.81 -5.09
CA LEU A 102 6.24 8.18 -5.59
C LEU A 102 7.20 9.16 -4.88
N GLN A 103 7.62 8.85 -3.65
CA GLN A 103 8.41 9.72 -2.77
C GLN A 103 9.94 9.62 -3.00
N GLN A 104 10.39 9.33 -4.23
CA GLN A 104 11.82 9.22 -4.58
C GLN A 104 12.37 10.51 -5.18
#